data_AF-A0A2G9NYY2-F1
#
_entry.id   AF-A0A2G9NYY2-F1
#
_cell.length_a   1.000
_cell.length_b   1.000
_cell.length_c   1.000
_cell.angle_alpha   90.00
_cell.angle_beta   90.00
_cell.angle_gamma   90.00
#
_symmetry.space_group_name_H-M   'P 1'
#
loop_
_entity.id
_entity.type
_entity.pdbx_description
1 polymer ?
#
loop_
_entity_poly.entity_id
_entity_poly.type
_entity_poly.pdbx_seq_one_letter_code
_entity_poly.pdbx_strand_id
1 'polypeptide(L)'
;MKSKTFFVFFEFLIGGIILGIIEDLILIKLLTGEPFTFLMVGIIFLATLPFAFIGEYIVDEIDFLKLFNLNKKYKKLEVFFEFLIFGVVLGIIEDLTVFYLSLGDPITFTVVSLATLIVIPFAFVGEVLIDRINFVKVLNKVTTYYKNER
;
A
#
# COMPACT_ATOMS: atom_id res chain seq x y z
N MET A 1 22.64 3.48 16.40
CA MET A 1 22.49 3.21 14.96
C MET A 1 21.17 2.48 14.64
N LYS A 2 20.06 2.85 15.29
CA LYS A 2 18.71 2.22 15.16
C LYS A 2 17.66 3.10 14.48
N SER A 3 17.93 4.38 14.22
CA SER A 3 16.89 5.32 13.78
C SER A 3 16.57 5.23 12.29
N LYS A 4 17.54 4.95 11.41
CA LYS A 4 17.29 4.96 9.97
C LYS A 4 16.25 3.93 9.52
N THR A 5 16.30 2.70 10.01
CA THR A 5 15.31 1.65 9.65
C THR A 5 13.91 2.00 10.13
N PHE A 6 13.79 2.57 11.33
CA PHE A 6 12.50 2.98 11.88
C PHE A 6 11.85 4.12 11.09
N PHE A 7 12.61 5.12 10.66
CA PHE A 7 12.06 6.19 9.82
C PHE A 7 11.61 5.69 8.46
N VAL A 8 12.36 4.78 7.85
CA VAL A 8 12.01 4.17 6.57
C VAL A 8 10.70 3.37 6.69
N PHE A 9 10.57 2.54 7.73
CA PHE A 9 9.32 1.82 8.02
C PHE A 9 8.10 2.74 8.08
N PHE A 10 8.21 3.87 8.81
CA PHE A 10 7.10 4.82 8.91
C PHE A 10 6.80 5.52 7.57
N GLU A 11 7.79 5.73 6.71
CA GLU A 11 7.58 6.32 5.39
C GLU A 11 6.77 5.39 4.49
N PHE A 12 7.15 4.12 4.44
CA PHE A 12 6.40 3.11 3.69
C PHE A 12 5.01 2.88 4.27
N LEU A 13 4.89 2.83 5.60
CA LEU A 13 3.58 2.70 6.26
C LEU A 13 2.65 3.86 5.90
N ILE A 14 3.13 5.12 5.99
CA ILE A 14 2.32 6.29 5.63
C ILE A 14 1.99 6.29 4.13
N GLY A 15 2.97 5.96 3.27
CA GLY A 15 2.77 5.86 1.83
C GLY A 15 1.72 4.81 1.46
N GLY A 16 1.82 3.63 2.04
CA GLY A 16 0.88 2.53 1.88
C GLY A 16 -0.53 2.91 2.33
N ILE A 17 -0.67 3.54 3.50
CA ILE A 17 -1.98 4.02 3.98
C ILE A 17 -2.58 5.06 3.00
N ILE A 18 -1.78 6.02 2.53
CA ILE A 18 -2.28 7.04 1.60
C ILE A 18 -2.71 6.40 0.28
N LEU A 19 -1.91 5.50 -0.27
CA LEU A 19 -2.24 4.82 -1.53
C LEU A 19 -3.46 3.92 -1.40
N GLY A 20 -3.55 3.09 -0.34
CA GLY A 20 -4.69 2.23 -0.08
C GLY A 20 -6.00 3.02 0.05
N ILE A 21 -5.99 4.11 0.82
CA ILE A 21 -7.17 4.99 0.93
C ILE A 21 -7.60 5.55 -0.43
N ILE A 22 -6.64 5.97 -1.26
CA ILE A 22 -6.94 6.51 -2.60
C ILE A 22 -7.54 5.42 -3.49
N GLU A 23 -6.95 4.24 -3.48
CA GLU A 23 -7.41 3.06 -4.21
C GLU A 23 -8.85 2.68 -3.83
N ASP A 24 -9.12 2.52 -2.54
CA ASP A 24 -10.44 2.18 -2.00
C ASP A 24 -11.51 3.21 -2.38
N LEU A 25 -11.17 4.50 -2.29
CA LEU A 25 -12.07 5.58 -2.69
C LEU A 25 -12.38 5.52 -4.18
N ILE A 26 -11.39 5.22 -5.02
CA ILE A 26 -11.61 5.04 -6.47
C ILE A 26 -12.52 3.85 -6.72
N LEU A 27 -12.26 2.70 -6.08
CA LEU A 27 -13.07 1.49 -6.22
C LEU A 27 -14.53 1.76 -5.84
N ILE A 28 -14.77 2.31 -4.65
CA ILE A 28 -16.12 2.62 -4.17
C ILE A 28 -16.81 3.63 -5.09
N LYS A 29 -16.09 4.66 -5.56
CA LYS A 29 -16.67 5.66 -6.45
C LYS A 29 -17.08 5.08 -7.79
N LEU A 30 -16.26 4.19 -8.36
CA LEU A 30 -16.54 3.54 -9.63
C LEU A 30 -17.71 2.54 -9.52
N LEU A 31 -17.85 1.87 -8.38
CA LEU A 31 -18.90 0.88 -8.16
C LEU A 31 -20.27 1.50 -7.82
N THR A 32 -20.27 2.57 -7.02
CA THR A 32 -21.51 3.14 -6.46
C THR A 32 -21.93 4.45 -7.13
N GLY A 33 -20.97 5.24 -7.63
CA GLY A 33 -21.23 6.60 -8.09
C GLY A 33 -21.57 7.61 -6.98
N GLU A 34 -21.76 7.16 -5.74
CA GLU A 34 -22.22 7.96 -4.60
C GLU A 34 -21.16 8.97 -4.11
N PRO A 35 -21.55 10.03 -3.40
CA PRO A 35 -20.60 10.92 -2.74
C PRO A 35 -19.97 10.25 -1.52
N PHE A 36 -18.71 10.59 -1.25
CA PHE A 36 -18.02 10.07 -0.08
C PHE A 36 -18.56 10.68 1.22
N THR A 37 -18.73 9.85 2.25
CA THR A 37 -19.07 10.29 3.60
C THR A 37 -17.86 10.22 4.51
N PHE A 38 -17.81 11.04 5.57
CA PHE A 38 -16.73 10.97 6.55
C PHE A 38 -16.67 9.62 7.27
N LEU A 39 -17.82 8.97 7.47
CA LEU A 39 -17.89 7.62 8.05
C LEU A 39 -17.20 6.61 7.13
N MET A 40 -17.48 6.65 5.83
CA MET A 40 -16.83 5.80 4.84
C MET A 40 -15.31 6.00 4.84
N VAL A 41 -14.84 7.25 4.80
CA VAL A 41 -13.39 7.55 4.88
C VAL A 41 -12.77 7.01 6.17
N GLY A 42 -13.49 7.09 7.30
CA GLY A 42 -13.05 6.52 8.57
C GLY A 42 -12.95 5.00 8.56
N ILE A 43 -13.92 4.31 7.93
CA ILE A 43 -13.89 2.85 7.77
C ILE A 43 -12.72 2.43 6.88
N ILE A 44 -12.55 3.09 5.73
CA ILE A 44 -11.43 2.88 4.81
C ILE A 44 -10.11 3.01 5.59
N PHE A 45 -9.87 4.15 6.24
CA PHE A 45 -8.64 4.38 7.01
C PHE A 45 -8.36 3.29 8.07
N LEU A 46 -9.38 2.88 8.82
CA LEU A 46 -9.23 1.85 9.86
C LEU A 46 -8.98 0.46 9.29
N ALA A 47 -9.61 0.14 8.15
CA ALA A 47 -9.47 -1.14 7.48
C ALA A 47 -8.12 -1.25 6.76
N THR A 48 -7.63 -0.20 6.11
CA THR A 48 -6.31 -0.15 5.44
C THR A 48 -5.14 -0.31 6.43
N LEU A 49 -5.25 0.24 7.64
CA LEU A 49 -4.16 0.27 8.63
C LEU A 49 -3.52 -1.11 8.92
N PRO A 50 -4.29 -2.17 9.26
CA PRO A 50 -3.69 -3.50 9.47
C PRO A 50 -3.01 -4.05 8.22
N PHE A 51 -3.53 -3.81 7.01
CA PHE A 51 -2.90 -4.29 5.78
C PHE A 51 -1.61 -3.55 5.47
N ALA A 52 -1.59 -2.22 5.63
CA ALA A 52 -0.37 -1.42 5.48
C ALA A 52 0.71 -1.84 6.48
N PHE A 53 0.32 -2.12 7.73
CA PHE A 53 1.26 -2.63 8.74
C PHE A 53 1.78 -4.02 8.40
N ILE A 54 0.90 -4.93 7.96
CA ILE A 54 1.25 -6.29 7.56
C ILE A 54 2.18 -6.26 6.35
N GLY A 55 1.85 -5.46 5.33
CA GLY A 55 2.68 -5.31 4.13
C GLY A 55 4.09 -4.90 4.51
N GLU A 56 4.24 -3.82 5.28
CA GLU A 56 5.56 -3.36 5.68
C GLU A 56 6.29 -4.37 6.60
N TYR A 57 5.62 -4.84 7.65
CA TYR A 57 6.26 -5.71 8.64
C TYR A 57 6.65 -7.08 8.08
N ILE A 58 5.79 -7.67 7.24
CA ILE A 58 6.03 -9.01 6.68
C ILE A 58 7.02 -8.94 5.53
N VAL A 59 6.92 -7.94 4.63
CA VAL A 59 7.86 -7.80 3.50
C VAL A 59 9.29 -7.63 4.03
N ASP A 60 9.48 -6.87 5.11
CA ASP A 60 10.79 -6.67 5.73
C ASP A 60 11.40 -7.95 6.34
N GLU A 61 10.56 -8.89 6.81
CA GLU A 61 11.03 -10.10 7.50
C GLU A 61 11.22 -11.31 6.57
N ILE A 62 10.54 -11.36 5.43
CA ILE A 62 10.55 -12.53 4.54
C ILE A 62 11.63 -12.41 3.47
N ASP A 63 12.65 -13.27 3.57
CA ASP A 63 13.65 -13.50 2.53
C ASP A 63 13.16 -14.63 1.60
N PHE A 64 12.51 -14.28 0.50
CA PHE A 64 11.94 -15.27 -0.42
C PHE A 64 13.01 -16.12 -1.12
N LEU A 65 14.21 -15.58 -1.36
CA LEU A 65 15.32 -16.37 -1.89
C LEU A 65 15.67 -17.52 -0.95
N LYS A 66 15.69 -17.28 0.37
CA LYS A 66 15.88 -18.37 1.35
C LYS A 66 14.67 -19.29 1.40
N LEU A 67 13.45 -18.76 1.42
CA LEU A 67 12.23 -19.55 1.52
C LEU A 67 12.11 -20.56 0.37
N PHE A 68 12.43 -20.15 -0.85
CA PHE A 68 12.36 -20.99 -2.05
C PHE A 68 13.70 -21.65 -2.42
N ASN A 69 14.73 -21.49 -1.59
CA ASN A 69 16.10 -22.01 -1.81
C ASN A 69 16.66 -21.63 -3.20
N LEU A 70 16.39 -20.40 -3.64
CA LEU A 70 16.77 -19.87 -4.95
C LEU A 70 18.13 -19.18 -4.90
N ASN A 71 18.90 -19.32 -5.98
CA ASN A 71 20.19 -18.63 -6.13
C ASN A 71 19.96 -17.11 -6.34
N LYS A 72 20.91 -16.25 -5.92
CA LYS A 72 20.90 -14.78 -6.11
C LYS A 72 20.69 -14.33 -7.56
N LYS A 73 20.89 -15.21 -8.55
CA LYS A 73 20.55 -14.98 -9.96
C LYS A 73 19.05 -14.66 -10.16
N TYR A 74 18.18 -15.14 -9.26
CA TYR A 74 16.73 -14.98 -9.31
C TYR A 74 16.20 -13.76 -8.53
N LYS A 75 17.07 -12.80 -8.15
CA LYS A 75 16.63 -11.60 -7.42
C LYS A 75 15.49 -10.82 -8.10
N LYS A 76 15.46 -10.78 -9.44
CA LYS A 76 14.34 -10.16 -10.17
C LYS A 76 13.01 -10.90 -10.01
N LEU A 77 13.08 -12.22 -9.81
CA LEU A 77 11.91 -13.07 -9.63
C LEU A 77 11.37 -12.96 -8.20
N GLU A 78 12.25 -12.79 -7.21
CA GLU A 78 11.89 -12.45 -5.82
C GLU A 78 11.06 -11.17 -5.76
N VAL A 79 11.57 -10.07 -6.31
CA VAL A 79 10.85 -8.78 -6.39
C VAL A 79 9.50 -8.92 -7.09
N PHE A 80 9.43 -9.75 -8.14
CA PHE A 80 8.17 -10.03 -8.82
C PHE A 80 7.16 -10.79 -7.94
N PHE A 81 7.62 -11.75 -7.14
CA PHE A 81 6.74 -12.49 -6.21
C PHE A 81 6.31 -11.64 -5.02
N GLU A 82 7.19 -10.79 -4.49
CA GLU A 82 6.86 -9.77 -3.48
C GLU A 82 5.74 -8.86 -4.00
N PHE A 83 5.94 -8.28 -5.18
CA PHE A 83 4.92 -7.48 -5.86
C PHE A 83 3.61 -8.24 -6.07
N LEU A 84 3.66 -9.50 -6.52
CA LEU A 84 2.45 -10.26 -6.84
C LEU A 84 1.66 -10.64 -5.57
N ILE A 85 2.35 -11.12 -4.53
CA ILE A 85 1.69 -11.62 -3.32
C ILE A 85 1.29 -10.45 -2.41
N PHE A 86 2.21 -9.53 -2.14
CA PHE A 86 1.95 -8.42 -1.21
C PHE A 86 1.32 -7.22 -1.89
N GLY A 87 1.73 -6.89 -3.10
CA GLY A 87 1.09 -5.81 -3.84
C GLY A 87 -0.31 -6.18 -4.31
N VAL A 88 -0.43 -7.26 -5.09
CA VAL A 88 -1.70 -7.60 -5.76
C VAL A 88 -2.63 -8.42 -4.87
N VAL A 89 -2.17 -9.53 -4.29
CA VAL A 89 -3.07 -10.43 -3.53
C VAL A 89 -3.55 -9.77 -2.23
N LEU A 90 -2.65 -9.19 -1.42
CA LEU A 90 -3.09 -8.49 -0.22
C LEU A 90 -3.93 -7.25 -0.53
N GLY A 91 -3.58 -6.46 -1.56
CA GLY A 91 -4.37 -5.29 -1.95
C GLY A 91 -5.79 -5.66 -2.37
N ILE A 92 -5.98 -6.75 -3.15
CA ILE A 92 -7.34 -7.24 -3.46
C ILE A 92 -8.10 -7.62 -2.17
N ILE A 93 -7.43 -8.27 -1.21
CA ILE A 93 -8.09 -8.65 0.04
C ILE A 93 -8.47 -7.40 0.86
N GLU A 94 -7.60 -6.40 0.91
CA GLU A 94 -7.88 -5.09 1.52
C GLU A 94 -9.10 -4.45 0.87
N ASP A 95 -9.05 -4.19 -0.44
CA ASP A 95 -10.10 -3.55 -1.23
C ASP A 95 -11.47 -4.18 -1.00
N LEU A 96 -11.53 -5.51 -1.03
CA LEU A 96 -12.76 -6.26 -0.83
C LEU A 96 -13.26 -6.16 0.61
N THR A 97 -12.35 -6.14 1.58
CA THR A 97 -12.68 -5.94 3.00
C THR A 97 -13.24 -4.54 3.22
N VAL A 98 -12.59 -3.53 2.67
CA VAL A 98 -12.97 -2.13 2.78
C VAL A 98 -14.31 -1.88 2.11
N PHE A 99 -14.50 -2.40 0.90
CA PHE A 99 -15.77 -2.32 0.17
C PHE A 99 -16.92 -2.93 1.00
N TYR A 100 -16.73 -4.16 1.48
CA TYR A 100 -17.74 -4.86 2.27
C TYR A 100 -18.08 -4.14 3.58
N LEU A 101 -17.07 -3.64 4.30
CA LEU A 101 -17.28 -2.93 5.56
C LEU A 101 -17.90 -1.53 5.37
N SER A 102 -17.59 -0.87 4.26
CA SER A 102 -18.04 0.50 4.00
C SER A 102 -19.47 0.56 3.49
N LEU A 103 -19.88 -0.42 2.68
CA LEU A 103 -21.17 -0.41 2.00
C LEU A 103 -22.13 -1.51 2.49
N GLY A 104 -21.61 -2.61 3.06
CA GLY A 104 -22.41 -3.77 3.43
C GLY A 104 -22.94 -4.58 2.24
N ASP A 105 -22.49 -4.25 1.02
CA ASP A 105 -22.93 -4.87 -0.21
C ASP A 105 -22.22 -6.21 -0.47
N PRO A 106 -22.89 -7.16 -1.15
CA PRO A 106 -22.28 -8.45 -1.48
C PRO A 106 -21.11 -8.29 -2.46
N ILE A 107 -20.04 -9.06 -2.23
CA ILE A 107 -18.90 -9.13 -3.13
C ILE A 107 -19.30 -9.91 -4.39
N THR A 108 -19.50 -9.19 -5.49
CA THR A 108 -19.80 -9.79 -6.80
C THR A 108 -18.54 -9.94 -7.64
N PHE A 109 -18.61 -10.72 -8.73
CA PHE A 109 -17.50 -10.85 -9.67
C PHE A 109 -17.06 -9.49 -10.26
N THR A 110 -18.00 -8.57 -10.47
CA THR A 110 -17.71 -7.21 -10.93
C THR A 110 -16.85 -6.45 -9.93
N VAL A 111 -17.17 -6.53 -8.63
CA VAL A 111 -16.37 -5.92 -7.55
C VAL A 111 -14.95 -6.48 -7.55
N VAL A 112 -14.81 -7.82 -7.58
CA VAL A 112 -13.50 -8.48 -7.61
C VAL A 112 -12.69 -8.08 -8.83
N SER A 113 -13.32 -8.01 -10.00
CA SER A 113 -12.63 -7.64 -11.25
C SER A 113 -12.16 -6.18 -11.25
N LEU A 114 -12.95 -5.27 -10.66
CA LEU A 114 -12.60 -3.87 -10.54
C LEU A 114 -11.49 -3.65 -9.53
N ALA A 115 -11.59 -4.26 -8.34
CA ALA A 115 -10.53 -4.25 -7.33
C ALA A 115 -9.20 -4.75 -7.94
N THR A 116 -9.24 -5.90 -8.63
CA THR A 116 -8.05 -6.45 -9.31
C THR A 116 -7.47 -5.48 -10.36
N LEU A 117 -8.31 -4.79 -11.11
CA LEU A 117 -7.86 -3.87 -12.16
C LEU A 117 -7.23 -2.59 -11.57
N ILE A 118 -7.74 -2.13 -10.42
CA ILE A 118 -7.25 -0.94 -9.73
C ILE A 118 -5.97 -1.26 -8.95
N VAL A 119 -5.89 -2.40 -8.27
CA VAL A 119 -4.71 -2.75 -7.45
C VAL A 119 -3.42 -2.85 -8.25
N ILE A 120 -3.50 -3.34 -9.49
CA ILE A 120 -2.29 -3.60 -10.30
C ILE A 120 -1.46 -2.31 -10.52
N PRO A 121 -2.03 -1.20 -11.03
CA PRO A 121 -1.27 0.04 -11.17
C PRO A 121 -0.83 0.61 -9.82
N PHE A 122 -1.62 0.50 -8.74
CA PHE A 122 -1.24 1.03 -7.42
C PHE A 122 -0.12 0.23 -6.77
N ALA A 123 -0.19 -1.11 -6.81
CA ALA A 123 0.90 -1.99 -6.40
C ALA A 123 2.19 -1.67 -7.17
N PHE A 124 2.08 -1.38 -8.48
CA PHE A 124 3.27 -1.07 -9.30
C PHE A 124 3.85 0.29 -8.91
N VAL A 125 3.00 1.27 -8.64
CA VAL A 125 3.39 2.60 -8.15
C VAL A 125 4.05 2.48 -6.78
N GLY A 126 3.49 1.68 -5.86
CA GLY A 126 4.07 1.41 -4.54
C GLY A 126 5.49 0.88 -4.66
N GLU A 127 5.63 -0.23 -5.38
CA GLU A 127 6.91 -0.91 -5.62
C GLU A 127 7.93 -0.03 -6.35
N VAL A 128 7.53 0.71 -7.39
CA VAL A 128 8.50 1.44 -8.24
C VAL A 128 8.80 2.84 -7.72
N LEU A 129 7.82 3.55 -7.17
CA LEU A 129 8.00 4.93 -6.71
C LEU A 129 8.46 5.00 -5.27
N ILE A 130 7.83 4.26 -4.35
CA ILE A 130 8.12 4.42 -2.92
C ILE A 130 9.53 3.90 -2.63
N ASP A 131 9.95 2.79 -3.21
CA ASP A 131 11.32 2.27 -3.10
C ASP A 131 12.40 3.23 -3.62
N ARG A 132 12.04 4.11 -4.56
CA ARG A 132 12.99 5.06 -5.15
C ARG A 132 12.99 6.42 -4.46
N ILE A 133 11.93 6.78 -3.75
CA ILE A 133 11.79 8.08 -3.11
C ILE A 133 12.30 7.99 -1.67
N ASN A 134 13.43 8.64 -1.41
CA ASN A 134 13.93 8.82 -0.05
C ASN A 134 13.19 10.01 0.60
N PHE A 135 12.01 9.77 1.15
CA PHE A 135 11.16 10.82 1.74
C PHE A 135 11.88 11.57 2.86
N VAL A 136 12.76 10.92 3.63
CA VAL A 136 13.61 11.56 4.65
C VAL A 136 14.40 12.72 4.05
N LYS A 137 14.93 12.53 2.83
CA LYS A 137 15.72 13.55 2.13
C LYS A 137 14.85 14.71 1.67
N VAL A 138 13.62 14.43 1.23
CA VAL A 138 12.65 15.45 0.80
C VAL A 138 12.16 16.26 1.99
N LEU A 139 11.74 15.60 3.07
CA LEU A 139 11.29 16.23 4.30
C LEU A 139 12.38 17.11 4.90
N ASN A 140 13.61 16.59 5.06
CA ASN A 140 14.74 17.40 5.55
C ASN A 140 14.99 18.63 4.68
N LYS A 141 14.85 18.53 3.35
CA LYS A 141 15.02 19.67 2.45
C LYS A 141 13.94 20.74 2.71
N VAL A 142 12.69 20.33 2.93
CA VAL A 142 11.59 21.24 3.28
C VAL A 142 11.79 21.85 4.67
N THR A 143 12.18 21.06 5.68
CA THR A 143 12.40 21.60 7.04
C THR A 143 13.58 22.56 7.10
N THR A 144 14.66 22.29 6.35
CA THR A 144 15.82 23.19 6.27
C THR A 144 15.47 24.49 5.55
N TYR A 145 14.62 24.42 4.52
CA TYR A 145 14.09 25.59 3.83
C TYR A 145 13.32 26.51 4.80
N TYR A 146 12.38 25.95 5.57
CA TYR A 146 11.61 26.72 6.57
C TYR A 146 12.46 27.26 7.73
N LYS A 147 13.57 26.61 8.07
CA LYS A 147 14.48 27.05 9.13
C LYS A 147 15.39 28.22 8.71
N ASN A 148 15.60 28.41 7.40
CA ASN A 148 16.38 29.53 6.86
C ASN A 148 15.55 30.78 6.55
N GLU A 149 14.21 30.69 6.54
CA GLU A 149 13.29 31.83 6.38
C GLU A 149 12.79 32.44 7.70
N ARG A 150 13.29 31.97 8.86
CA ARG A 150 13.09 32.59 10.18
C ARG A 150 14.42 33.09 10.75
#